data_AF-K3UNY2-F1
#
_entry.id   AF-K3UNY2-F1
#
_cell.length_a   1.000
_cell.length_b   1.000
_cell.length_c   1.000
_cell.angle_alpha   90.00
_cell.angle_beta   90.00
_cell.angle_gamma   90.00
#
_symmetry.space_group_name_H-M   'P 1'
#
loop_
_entity.id
_entity.type
_entity.pdbx_description
1 polymer ?
#
loop_
_entity_poly.entity_id
_entity_poly.type
_entity_poly.pdbx_seq_one_letter_code
_entity_poly.pdbx_strand_id
1 'polypeptide(L)' 'MIHNSILAYRLRLDDVRTWLRNKFNDQTIVVEKSGEEFVFYLPRALSSAEKEEILDLQK' A
#
# COMPACT_ATOMS: atom_id res chain seq x y z
N MET A 1 -13.18 7.20 0.91
CA MET A 1 -11.86 6.56 0.83
C MET A 1 -11.30 6.81 -0.56
N ILE A 2 -10.01 7.12 -0.66
CA ILE A 2 -9.31 7.39 -1.92
C ILE A 2 -8.68 6.09 -2.41
N HIS A 3 -8.93 5.78 -3.69
CA HIS A 3 -8.32 4.66 -4.39
C HIS A 3 -6.86 4.99 -4.71
N ASN A 4 -5.94 4.17 -4.20
CA ASN A 4 -4.53 4.24 -4.52
C ASN A 4 -4.09 2.88 -5.06
N SER A 5 -3.30 2.89 -6.13
CA SER A 5 -2.66 1.68 -6.66
C SER A 5 -1.15 1.87 -6.74
N ILE A 6 -0.42 0.78 -6.54
CA ILE A 6 1.03 0.74 -6.72
C ILE A 6 1.43 -0.59 -7.37
N LEU A 7 2.37 -0.53 -8.32
CA LEU A 7 2.99 -1.73 -8.89
C LEU A 7 4.00 -2.30 -7.91
N ALA A 8 3.82 -3.55 -7.50
CA ALA A 8 4.80 -4.23 -6.67
C ALA A 8 4.94 -5.71 -7.04
N TYR A 9 6.17 -6.11 -7.39
CA TYR A 9 6.42 -7.45 -7.91
C TYR A 9 6.92 -8.45 -6.85
N ARG A 10 7.46 -7.95 -5.73
CA ARG A 10 8.13 -8.76 -4.70
C ARG A 10 7.52 -8.68 -3.30
N LEU A 11 6.58 -7.77 -3.08
CA LEU A 11 5.92 -7.60 -1.79
C LEU A 11 4.74 -8.55 -1.63
N ARG A 12 4.53 -9.05 -0.40
CA ARG A 12 3.30 -9.77 -0.04
C ARG A 12 2.23 -8.76 0.35
N LEU A 13 0.99 -9.10 0.04
CA LEU A 13 -0.18 -8.28 0.40
C LEU A 13 -0.21 -7.96 1.90
N ASP A 14 0.15 -8.94 2.73
CA ASP A 14 0.08 -8.80 4.19
C ASP A 14 1.13 -7.84 4.75
N ASP A 15 2.35 -7.80 4.17
CA ASP A 15 3.39 -6.84 4.52
C ASP A 15 2.99 -5.41 4.17
N VAL A 16 2.48 -5.18 2.96
CA VAL A 16 1.99 -3.86 2.51
C VAL A 16 0.82 -3.41 3.38
N ARG A 17 -0.11 -4.31 3.68
CA ARG A 17 -1.25 -4.07 4.55
C ARG A 17 -0.81 -3.70 5.96
N THR A 18 0.09 -4.47 6.55
CA THR A 18 0.60 -4.22 7.91
C THR A 18 1.36 -2.90 7.98
N TRP A 19 2.21 -2.62 6.99
CA TRP A 19 2.94 -1.36 6.90
C TRP A 19 2.00 -0.15 6.79
N LEU A 20 1.01 -0.20 5.89
CA LEU A 20 0.02 0.87 5.72
C LEU A 20 -0.80 1.06 7.01
N ARG A 21 -1.25 -0.02 7.64
CA ARG A 21 -2.01 0.05 8.89
C ARG A 21 -1.20 0.68 10.02
N ASN A 22 0.07 0.32 10.15
CA ASN A 22 0.95 0.89 11.16
C ASN A 22 1.28 2.36 10.87
N LYS A 23 1.59 2.71 9.62
CA LYS A 23 1.96 4.07 9.23
C LYS A 23 0.82 5.07 9.39
N PHE A 24 -0.41 4.65 9.08
CA PHE A 24 -1.61 5.49 9.17
C PHE A 24 -2.36 5.30 10.49
N ASN A 25 -1.91 4.39 11.36
CA ASN A 25 -2.59 3.96 12.58
C ASN A 25 -4.08 3.63 12.34
N ASP A 26 -4.39 3.01 11.20
CA ASP A 26 -5.74 2.74 10.75
C ASP A 26 -5.87 1.27 10.34
N GLN A 27 -6.64 0.50 11.10
CA GLN A 27 -6.84 -0.94 10.85
C GLN A 27 -7.94 -1.23 9.83
N THR A 28 -8.66 -0.20 9.35
CA THR A 28 -9.72 -0.35 8.35
C THR A 28 -9.17 -0.39 6.92
N ILE A 29 -7.88 -0.07 6.74
CA ILE A 29 -7.19 -0.14 5.45
C ILE A 29 -7.30 -1.56 4.87
N VAL A 30 -7.87 -1.59 3.67
CA VAL A 30 -7.99 -2.79 2.82
C VAL A 30 -6.96 -2.69 1.71
N VAL A 31 -6.21 -3.78 1.53
CA VAL A 31 -5.25 -3.97 0.43
C VAL A 31 -5.69 -5.19 -0.34
N GLU A 32 -5.77 -5.06 -1.65
CA GLU A 32 -6.12 -6.09 -2.62
C GLU A 32 -5.00 -6.20 -3.64
N LYS A 33 -4.79 -7.42 -4.16
CA LYS A 33 -3.82 -7.66 -5.23
C LYS A 33 -4.58 -7.89 -6.52
N SER A 34 -4.34 -7.04 -7.51
CA SER A 34 -4.87 -7.14 -8.86
C SER A 34 -3.74 -7.42 -9.83
N GLY A 35 -3.43 -8.70 -10.03
CA GLY A 35 -2.30 -9.13 -10.87
C GLY A 35 -0.95 -8.72 -10.26
N GLU A 36 -0.26 -7.79 -10.93
CA GLU A 36 1.03 -7.23 -10.50
C GLU A 36 0.89 -5.91 -9.72
N GLU A 37 -0.35 -5.41 -9.62
CA GLU A 37 -0.68 -4.20 -8.87
C GLU A 37 -1.28 -4.53 -7.50
N PHE A 38 -0.93 -3.71 -6.52
CA PHE A 38 -1.62 -3.65 -5.24
C PHE A 38 -2.53 -2.45 -5.23
N VAL A 39 -3.81 -2.71 -5.01
CA VAL A 39 -4.87 -1.72 -4.88
C VAL A 39 -5.21 -1.58 -3.41
N PHE A 40 -5.27 -0.36 -2.89
CA PHE A 40 -5.64 -0.14 -1.50
C PHE A 40 -6.41 1.15 -1.29
N TYR A 41 -7.25 1.13 -0.27
CA TYR A 41 -8.16 2.21 0.05
C TYR A 41 -7.68 2.90 1.33
N LEU A 42 -7.32 4.17 1.18
CA LEU A 42 -6.84 5.00 2.28
C LEU A 42 -7.81 6.17 2.51
N PRO A 43 -7.90 6.71 3.73
CA PRO A 43 -8.68 7.93 3.98
C PRO A 43 -8.08 9.16 3.29
N ARG A 44 -6.82 9.10 2.85
CA ARG A 44 -6.10 10.16 2.11
C ARG A 44 -5.31 9.59 0.93
N ALA A 45 -4.87 10.46 0.02
CA ALA A 45 -3.98 10.07 -1.07
C ALA A 45 -2.56 9.81 -0.52
N LEU A 46 -1.86 8.84 -1.10
CA LEU A 46 -0.43 8.67 -0.82
C LEU A 46 0.38 9.79 -1.46
N SER A 47 1.28 10.38 -0.67
CA SER A 47 2.31 11.26 -1.21
C SER A 47 3.34 10.45 -2.03
N SER A 48 4.03 11.11 -2.97
CA SER A 48 5.08 10.48 -3.79
C SER A 48 6.14 9.78 -2.94
N ALA A 49 6.56 10.40 -1.83
CA ALA A 49 7.52 9.82 -0.89
C ALA A 49 7.02 8.51 -0.28
N GLU A 50 5.73 8.41 0.07
CA GLU A 50 5.17 7.18 0.65
C GLU A 50 5.09 6.05 -0.38
N LYS A 51 4.86 6.40 -1.66
CA LYS A 51 4.93 5.44 -2.77
C LYS A 51 6.36 4.93 -2.96
N GLU A 52 7.35 5.82 -2.88
CA GLU A 52 8.76 5.43 -2.95
C GLU A 52 9.18 4.54 -1.78
N GLU A 53 8.71 4.79 -0.55
CA GLU A 53 8.97 3.91 0.59
C GLU A 53 8.38 2.51 0.38
N ILE A 54 7.19 2.40 -0.21
CA ILE A 54 6.60 1.09 -0.55
C ILE A 54 7.39 0.41 -1.68
N LEU A 55 7.96 1.17 -2.63
CA LEU A 55 8.83 0.62 -3.66
C LEU A 55 10.18 0.16 -3.09
N ASP A 56 10.72 0.87 -2.11
CA ASP A 56 11.99 0.51 -1.46
C ASP A 56 11.87 -0.79 -0.66
N LEU A 57 10.71 -1.04 -0.03
CA LEU A 57 10.39 -2.33 0.60
C LEU A 57 10.43 -3.54 -0.38
N GLN A 58 10.48 -3.32 -1.69
CA GLN A 58 10.60 -4.39 -2.70
C GLN A 58 12.04 -4.81 -3.00
N LYS A 59 13.05 -4.03 -2.57
CA LYS A 59 14.47 -4.32 -2.84
C LYS A 59 15.01 -5.38 -1.91
#